data_AF-A0A6L8Q946-F1
#
_entry.id   AF-A0A6L8Q946-F1
#
_cell.length_a   1.000
_cell.length_b   1.000
_cell.length_c   1.000
_cell.angle_alpha   90.00
_cell.angle_beta   90.00
_cell.angle_gamma   90.00
#
_symmetry.space_group_name_H-M   'P 1'
#
loop_
_entity.id
_entity.type
_entity.pdbx_description
1 polymer ?
#
loop_
_entity_poly.entity_id
_entity_poly.type
_entity_poly.pdbx_seq_one_letter_code
_entity_poly.pdbx_strand_id
1 'polypeptide(L)'
;MIKYLTNKTDLDFSQYNLVVDCTDNLKARLEIAKRSISARVKLVTASVIQEQGYISTLNPTLDKFACNHCFFEDWSGESREINCSTEGVISTAVAMIASIQATECLKAMTNGENNTNTIIHVNTWDLSTSKIAYSKNPACQI
;
A
#
# COMPACT_ATOMS: atom_id res chain seq x y z
N MET A 1 9.10 -12.14 -13.91
CA MET A 1 8.67 -11.27 -15.02
C MET A 1 7.83 -10.14 -14.42
N ILE A 2 8.26 -8.89 -14.53
CA ILE A 2 7.48 -7.71 -14.10
C ILE A 2 6.42 -7.44 -15.17
N LYS A 3 5.14 -7.39 -14.81
CA LYS A 3 4.05 -6.99 -15.72
C LYS A 3 3.40 -5.72 -15.20
N TYR A 4 3.31 -4.71 -16.06
CA TYR A 4 2.60 -3.46 -15.79
C TYR A 4 1.11 -3.69 -15.99
N LEU A 5 0.30 -3.45 -14.95
CA LEU A 5 -1.12 -3.81 -14.93
C LEU A 5 -1.99 -2.55 -15.01
N THR A 6 -2.22 -2.04 -16.22
CA THR A 6 -3.24 -1.00 -16.46
C THR A 6 -4.45 -1.64 -17.13
N ASN A 7 -5.62 -1.55 -16.49
CA ASN A 7 -6.97 -1.77 -17.06
C ASN A 7 -7.37 -3.19 -17.51
N LYS A 8 -6.79 -4.27 -16.95
CA LYS A 8 -7.29 -5.64 -17.17
C LYS A 8 -7.89 -6.24 -15.88
N THR A 9 -9.21 -6.43 -15.89
CA THR A 9 -9.98 -7.05 -14.79
C THR A 9 -9.69 -8.54 -14.63
N ASP A 10 -9.29 -9.22 -15.71
CA ASP A 10 -9.27 -10.70 -15.75
C ASP A 10 -7.92 -11.32 -15.34
N LEU A 11 -7.04 -10.54 -14.71
CA LEU A 11 -5.74 -11.05 -14.32
C LEU A 11 -5.83 -11.95 -13.09
N ASP A 12 -5.35 -13.18 -13.23
CA ASP A 12 -5.15 -14.09 -12.12
C ASP A 12 -3.90 -13.68 -11.33
N PHE A 13 -4.10 -13.17 -10.11
CA PHE A 13 -3.01 -12.73 -9.24
C PHE A 13 -2.17 -13.90 -8.70
N SER A 14 -2.73 -15.12 -8.66
CA SER A 14 -2.04 -16.30 -8.10
C SER A 14 -0.78 -16.70 -8.86
N GLN A 15 -0.61 -16.17 -10.09
CA GLN A 15 0.56 -16.41 -10.94
C GLN A 15 1.76 -15.52 -10.60
N TYR A 16 1.62 -14.57 -9.67
CA TYR A 16 2.67 -13.62 -9.30
C TYR A 16 3.14 -13.86 -7.86
N ASN A 17 4.42 -13.57 -7.60
CA ASN A 17 4.98 -13.69 -6.25
C ASN A 17 4.75 -12.43 -5.40
N LEU A 18 4.52 -11.29 -6.05
CA LEU A 18 4.35 -9.99 -5.43
C LEU A 18 3.50 -9.10 -6.35
N VAL A 19 2.61 -8.32 -5.76
CA VAL A 19 1.90 -7.23 -6.40
C VAL A 19 2.45 -5.91 -5.87
N VAL A 20 2.60 -4.92 -6.75
CA VAL A 20 3.04 -3.57 -6.39
C VAL A 20 1.95 -2.59 -6.85
N ASP A 21 1.35 -1.89 -5.90
CA ASP A 21 0.36 -0.85 -6.18
C ASP A 21 1.03 0.51 -6.25
N CYS A 22 1.02 1.10 -7.45
CA CYS A 22 1.50 2.45 -7.74
C CYS A 22 0.37 3.32 -8.32
N THR A 23 -0.89 2.99 -8.03
CA THR A 23 -2.05 3.73 -8.53
C THR A 23 -2.29 5.01 -7.75
N ASP A 24 -2.95 5.97 -8.38
CA ASP A 24 -3.19 7.31 -7.88
C ASP A 24 -4.59 7.51 -7.28
N ASN A 25 -5.42 6.46 -7.27
CA ASN A 25 -6.81 6.55 -6.83
C ASN A 25 -7.20 5.42 -5.89
N LEU A 26 -8.08 5.75 -4.94
CA LEU A 26 -8.51 4.84 -3.88
C LEU A 26 -9.23 3.61 -4.44
N LYS A 27 -10.08 3.78 -5.46
CA LYS A 27 -10.86 2.68 -6.06
C LYS A 27 -9.96 1.56 -6.57
N ALA A 28 -8.92 1.90 -7.33
CA ALA A 28 -7.96 0.93 -7.85
C ALA A 28 -7.18 0.25 -6.70
N ARG A 29 -6.71 1.03 -5.72
CA ARG A 29 -6.00 0.51 -4.54
C ARG A 29 -6.82 -0.52 -3.76
N LEU A 30 -8.10 -0.24 -3.51
CA LEU A 30 -8.98 -1.15 -2.78
C LEU A 30 -9.24 -2.43 -3.58
N GLU A 31 -9.42 -2.33 -4.91
CA GLU A 31 -9.63 -3.49 -5.78
C GLU A 31 -8.37 -4.38 -5.87
N ILE A 32 -7.19 -3.78 -6.04
CA ILE A 32 -5.90 -4.47 -6.05
C ILE A 32 -5.68 -5.19 -4.71
N ALA A 33 -5.99 -4.54 -3.59
CA ALA A 33 -5.89 -5.14 -2.26
C ALA A 33 -6.81 -6.36 -2.12
N LYS A 34 -8.09 -6.25 -2.48
CA LYS A 34 -9.05 -7.36 -2.45
C LYS A 34 -8.56 -8.56 -3.26
N ARG A 35 -8.08 -8.33 -4.48
CA ARG A 35 -7.56 -9.39 -5.35
C ARG A 35 -6.29 -10.03 -4.81
N SER A 36 -5.39 -9.24 -4.23
CA SER A 36 -4.17 -9.74 -3.58
C SER A 36 -4.49 -10.62 -2.38
N ILE A 37 -5.48 -10.24 -1.58
CA ILE A 37 -5.97 -11.04 -0.44
C ILE A 37 -6.57 -12.36 -0.92
N SER A 38 -7.48 -12.32 -1.89
CA SER A 38 -8.12 -13.50 -2.46
C SER A 38 -7.10 -14.48 -3.06
N ALA A 39 -6.10 -13.98 -3.76
CA ALA A 39 -5.03 -14.80 -4.33
C ALA A 39 -3.93 -15.21 -3.34
N ARG A 40 -3.99 -14.73 -2.08
CA ARG A 40 -2.94 -14.88 -1.06
C ARG A 40 -1.55 -14.45 -1.53
N VAL A 41 -1.48 -13.37 -2.31
CA VAL A 41 -0.22 -12.79 -2.80
C VAL A 41 0.10 -11.51 -2.03
N LYS A 42 1.37 -11.34 -1.65
CA LYS A 42 1.85 -10.12 -0.98
C LYS A 42 1.63 -8.90 -1.86
N LEU A 43 1.29 -7.77 -1.25
CA LEU A 43 1.08 -6.50 -1.92
C LEU A 43 1.88 -5.41 -1.22
N VAL A 44 2.68 -4.65 -1.96
CA VAL A 44 3.33 -3.42 -1.47
C VAL A 44 2.63 -2.23 -2.10
N THR A 45 2.05 -1.38 -1.27
CA THR A 45 1.37 -0.15 -1.68
C THR A 45 2.18 1.07 -1.27
N ALA A 46 2.16 2.10 -2.11
CA ALA A 46 2.63 3.42 -1.75
C ALA A 46 1.68 4.50 -2.27
N SER A 47 1.63 5.63 -1.57
CA SER A 47 0.91 6.83 -1.98
C SER A 47 1.69 8.07 -1.61
N VAL A 48 1.60 9.11 -2.43
CA VAL A 48 2.29 10.38 -2.21
C VAL A 48 1.32 11.52 -2.45
N ILE A 49 1.23 12.44 -1.51
CA ILE A 49 0.39 13.63 -1.59
C ILE A 49 1.17 14.82 -1.04
N GLN A 50 1.21 15.93 -1.78
CA GLN A 50 2.07 17.08 -1.45
C GLN A 50 3.53 16.62 -1.24
N GLU A 51 4.11 16.81 -0.06
CA GLU A 51 5.43 16.34 0.38
C GLU A 51 5.40 15.02 1.17
N GLN A 52 4.22 14.45 1.42
CA GLN A 52 4.00 13.32 2.32
C GLN A 52 3.92 12.01 1.55
N GLY A 53 4.55 10.98 2.09
CA GLY A 53 4.56 9.63 1.53
C GLY A 53 4.13 8.58 2.55
N TYR A 54 3.38 7.60 2.08
CA TYR A 54 2.90 6.47 2.88
C TYR A 54 3.25 5.17 2.17
N ILE A 55 3.86 4.23 2.88
CA ILE A 55 4.21 2.90 2.37
C ILE A 55 3.68 1.84 3.32
N SER A 56 3.06 0.79 2.79
CA SER A 56 2.65 -0.38 3.58
C SER A 56 2.80 -1.67 2.79
N THR A 57 3.11 -2.75 3.52
CA THR A 57 3.20 -4.10 2.98
C THR A 57 2.06 -4.94 3.55
N LEU A 58 1.14 -5.32 2.68
CA LEU A 58 0.07 -6.27 2.97
C LEU A 58 0.58 -7.68 2.71
N ASN A 59 0.49 -8.54 3.74
CA ASN A 59 0.91 -9.93 3.64
C ASN A 59 -0.22 -10.90 4.03
N PRO A 60 -1.07 -11.31 3.08
CA PRO A 60 -2.20 -12.21 3.34
C PRO A 60 -1.78 -13.65 3.63
N THR A 61 -0.48 -13.97 3.58
CA THR A 61 0.02 -15.29 3.97
C THR A 61 0.15 -15.46 5.49
N LEU A 62 0.06 -14.37 6.27
CA LEU A 62 0.15 -14.40 7.74
C LEU A 62 -1.23 -14.56 8.38
N ASP A 63 -1.34 -15.30 9.48
CA ASP A 63 -2.63 -15.56 10.14
C ASP A 63 -3.27 -14.29 10.75
N LYS A 64 -2.44 -13.36 11.22
CA LYS A 64 -2.87 -12.09 11.85
C LYS A 64 -2.65 -10.86 10.96
N PHE A 65 -2.73 -11.03 9.64
CA PHE A 65 -2.59 -9.88 8.74
C PHE A 65 -3.75 -8.89 8.94
N ALA A 66 -3.45 -7.60 8.93
CA ALA A 66 -4.42 -6.52 8.87
C ALA A 66 -4.48 -5.99 7.44
N CYS A 67 -5.69 -5.85 6.88
CA CYS A 67 -5.83 -5.30 5.53
C CYS A 67 -5.89 -3.77 5.57
N ASN A 68 -5.79 -3.14 4.39
CA ASN A 68 -5.94 -1.68 4.27
C ASN A 68 -7.29 -1.19 4.82
N HIS A 69 -8.37 -1.99 4.73
CA HIS A 69 -9.67 -1.61 5.31
C HIS A 69 -9.64 -1.58 6.84
N CYS A 70 -8.86 -2.45 7.50
CA CYS A 70 -8.71 -2.38 8.96
C CYS A 70 -8.20 -1.01 9.41
N PHE A 71 -7.29 -0.40 8.64
CA PHE A 71 -6.80 0.95 8.92
C PHE A 71 -7.83 2.04 8.59
N PHE A 72 -8.54 1.93 7.46
CA PHE A 72 -9.52 2.94 7.05
C PHE A 72 -10.80 2.92 7.90
N GLU A 73 -11.24 1.77 8.41
CA GLU A 73 -12.41 1.68 9.30
C GLU A 73 -12.13 2.28 10.70
N ASP A 74 -10.91 2.12 11.22
CA ASP A 74 -10.47 2.83 12.43
C ASP A 74 -10.45 4.37 12.19
N TRP A 75 -10.30 4.79 10.92
CA TRP A 75 -10.32 6.19 10.49
C TRP A 75 -11.73 6.64 10.06
N SER A 76 -12.73 6.40 10.90
CA SER A 76 -14.15 6.73 10.69
C SER A 76 -14.52 8.23 10.77
N GLY A 77 -13.56 9.13 10.54
CA GLY A 77 -13.82 10.59 10.49
C GLY A 77 -13.82 11.08 9.05
N GLU A 78 -14.99 11.44 8.52
CA GLU A 78 -15.21 12.26 7.31
C GLU A 78 -13.99 12.44 6.39
N SER A 79 -13.49 11.36 5.77
CA SER A 79 -12.37 11.49 4.85
C SER A 79 -12.90 12.00 3.52
N ARG A 80 -12.81 13.32 3.32
CA ARG A 80 -12.75 13.90 1.98
C ARG A 80 -11.79 13.04 1.17
N GLU A 81 -12.21 12.57 -0.01
CA GLU A 81 -11.31 11.92 -0.95
C GLU A 81 -10.21 12.92 -1.33
N ILE A 82 -9.11 12.94 -0.56
CA ILE A 82 -7.98 13.79 -0.88
C ILE A 82 -7.23 13.08 -2.01
N ASN A 83 -7.39 13.57 -3.22
CA ASN A 83 -6.75 13.02 -4.40
C ASN A 83 -5.48 13.83 -4.71
N CYS A 84 -4.39 13.15 -5.08
CA CYS A 84 -3.16 13.81 -5.51
C CYS A 84 -3.40 14.79 -6.68
N SER A 85 -4.44 14.54 -7.49
CA SER A 85 -4.87 15.42 -8.58
C SER A 85 -5.47 16.75 -8.12
N THR A 86 -5.94 16.84 -6.88
CA THR A 86 -6.54 18.08 -6.32
C THR A 86 -5.58 18.87 -5.44
N GLU A 87 -4.66 18.19 -4.74
CA GLU A 87 -3.70 18.84 -3.82
C GLU A 87 -2.31 19.07 -4.43
N GLY A 88 -1.97 18.39 -5.53
CA GLY A 88 -0.64 18.40 -6.12
C GLY A 88 0.36 17.47 -5.40
N VAL A 89 1.51 17.24 -6.04
CA VAL A 89 2.56 16.36 -5.52
C VAL A 89 3.95 16.85 -5.93
N ILE A 90 4.90 16.81 -5.00
CA ILE A 90 6.29 17.12 -5.30
C ILE A 90 6.93 15.93 -6.03
N SER A 91 7.46 16.14 -7.22
CA SER A 91 8.03 15.06 -8.05
C SER A 91 9.19 14.33 -7.37
N THR A 92 10.02 15.04 -6.60
CA THR A 92 11.11 14.43 -5.81
C THR A 92 10.61 13.62 -4.63
N ALA A 93 9.47 13.98 -4.04
CA ALA A 93 8.80 13.16 -3.04
C ALA A 93 8.36 11.83 -3.68
N VAL A 94 7.74 11.86 -4.86
CA VAL A 94 7.37 10.65 -5.60
C VAL A 94 8.58 9.74 -5.85
N ALA A 95 9.71 10.30 -6.30
CA ALA A 95 10.93 9.52 -6.54
C ALA A 95 11.51 8.88 -5.26
N MET A 96 11.50 9.61 -4.14
CA MET A 96 11.95 9.10 -2.86
C MET A 96 11.07 7.94 -2.38
N ILE A 97 9.75 8.14 -2.42
CA ILE A 97 8.79 7.12 -1.97
C ILE A 97 8.80 5.90 -2.88
N ALA A 98 8.95 6.07 -4.19
CA ALA A 98 9.12 4.95 -5.12
C ALA A 98 10.37 4.11 -4.81
N SER A 99 11.47 4.76 -4.40
CA SER A 99 12.71 4.05 -4.00
C SER A 99 12.52 3.26 -2.71
N ILE A 100 11.78 3.81 -1.74
CA ILE A 100 11.42 3.11 -0.50
C ILE A 100 10.47 1.94 -0.81
N GLN A 101 9.47 2.15 -1.67
CA GLN A 101 8.54 1.10 -2.10
C GLN A 101 9.27 -0.06 -2.78
N ALA A 102 10.24 0.23 -3.67
CA ALA A 102 11.07 -0.78 -4.30
C ALA A 102 11.88 -1.58 -3.26
N THR A 103 12.38 -0.92 -2.21
CA THR A 103 13.08 -1.60 -1.11
C THR A 103 12.14 -2.52 -0.33
N GLU A 104 10.91 -2.09 -0.01
CA GLU A 104 9.91 -2.95 0.61
C GLU A 104 9.54 -4.15 -0.28
N CYS A 105 9.50 -3.97 -1.60
CA CYS A 105 9.28 -5.06 -2.55
C CYS A 105 10.39 -6.11 -2.46
N LEU A 106 11.65 -5.68 -2.41
CA LEU A 106 12.79 -6.59 -2.27
C LEU A 106 12.70 -7.38 -0.96
N LYS A 107 12.42 -6.73 0.16
CA LYS A 107 12.26 -7.41 1.46
C LYS A 107 11.07 -8.38 1.45
N ALA A 108 9.96 -8.00 0.82
CA ALA A 108 8.80 -8.87 0.67
C ALA A 108 9.11 -10.13 -0.15
N MET A 109 9.92 -10.01 -1.21
CA MET A 109 10.34 -11.14 -2.06
C MET A 109 11.37 -12.05 -1.39
N THR A 110 12.31 -11.48 -0.62
CA THR A 110 13.37 -12.25 0.05
C THR A 110 12.97 -12.77 1.43
N ASN A 111 11.73 -12.54 1.86
CA ASN A 111 11.26 -12.80 3.23
C ASN A 111 12.13 -12.12 4.30
N GLY A 112 12.68 -10.95 3.99
CA GLY A 112 13.33 -10.08 4.96
C GLY A 112 12.32 -9.49 5.96
N GLU A 113 12.81 -8.74 6.95
CA GLU A 113 11.95 -8.04 7.90
C GLU A 113 11.08 -7.00 7.18
N ASN A 114 9.78 -7.25 7.19
CA ASN A 114 8.78 -6.43 6.51
C ASN A 114 7.95 -5.70 7.55
N ASN A 115 7.65 -4.41 7.29
CA ASN A 115 6.77 -3.62 8.14
C ASN A 115 5.29 -3.98 7.88
N THR A 116 4.94 -5.26 8.01
CA THR A 116 3.55 -5.73 7.89
C THR A 116 2.73 -5.14 9.03
N ASN A 117 1.44 -4.86 8.78
CA ASN A 117 0.55 -4.23 9.75
C ASN A 117 1.09 -2.87 10.26
N THR A 118 1.86 -2.18 9.43
CA THR A 118 2.44 -0.87 9.72
C THR A 118 2.38 -0.01 8.47
N ILE A 119 2.10 1.28 8.65
CA ILE A 119 2.28 2.31 7.64
C ILE A 119 3.56 3.07 7.98
N ILE A 120 4.49 3.09 7.04
CA ILE A 120 5.65 3.97 7.11
C ILE A 120 5.21 5.30 6.52
N HIS A 121 5.25 6.34 7.34
CA HIS A 121 5.01 7.71 6.93
C HIS A 121 6.35 8.43 6.79
N VAL A 122 6.52 9.16 5.70
CA VAL A 122 7.71 9.96 5.40
C VAL A 122 7.25 11.34 4.97
N ASN A 123 7.64 12.36 5.71
CA ASN A 123 7.56 13.74 5.26
C ASN A 123 8.87 14.08 4.57
N THR A 124 8.80 14.38 3.27
CA THR A 124 10.02 14.63 2.47
C THR A 124 10.57 16.04 2.63
N TRP A 125 9.81 16.96 3.25
CA TRP A 125 10.22 18.34 3.46
C TRP A 125 11.17 18.50 4.66
N ASP A 126 10.84 17.85 5.77
CA ASP A 126 11.66 17.86 7.00
C ASP A 126 12.43 16.54 7.22
N LEU A 127 12.26 15.58 6.31
CA LEU A 127 12.83 14.22 6.37
C LEU A 127 12.42 13.42 7.63
N SER A 128 11.31 13.79 8.26
CA SER A 128 10.78 13.04 9.39
C SER A 128 10.14 11.73 8.91
N THR A 129 10.33 10.68 9.72
CA THR A 129 9.75 9.36 9.48
C THR A 129 9.02 8.87 10.71
N SER A 130 7.82 8.34 10.55
CA SER A 130 7.08 7.68 11.62
C SER A 130 6.49 6.36 11.15
N LYS A 131 6.22 5.48 12.12
CA LYS A 131 5.55 4.20 11.89
C LYS A 131 4.22 4.22 12.60
N ILE A 132 3.15 3.95 11.86
CA ILE A 132 1.79 3.84 12.38
C ILE A 132 1.44 2.36 12.34
N ALA A 133 1.51 1.70 13.49
CA ALA A 133 1.07 0.32 13.61
C ALA A 133 -0.45 0.25 13.64
N TYR A 134 -1.02 -0.76 12.98
CA TYR A 134 -2.45 -1.04 13.00
C TYR A 134 -2.67 -2.54 13.19
N SER A 135 -3.86 -2.92 13.67
CA SER A 135 -4.16 -4.32 13.98
C SER A 135 -5.31 -4.83 13.14
N LYS A 136 -5.46 -6.15 13.06
CA LYS A 136 -6.59 -6.76 12.37
C LYS A 136 -7.87 -6.40 13.13
N ASN A 137 -8.77 -5.65 12.49
CA ASN A 137 -10.10 -5.41 13.03
C ASN A 137 -10.91 -6.72 12.97
N PRO A 138 -11.43 -7.25 14.10
CA PRO A 138 -12.27 -8.45 14.11
C PRO A 138 -13.59 -8.30 13.34
N ALA A 139 -14.07 -7.07 13.17
CA ALA A 139 -15.28 -6.75 12.42
C ALA A 139 -15.04 -6.49 10.92
N CYS A 140 -13.76 -6.49 10.48
CA CYS A 140 -13.42 -6.31 9.07
C CYS A 140 -14.05 -7.41 8.22
N GLN A 141 -14.79 -7.01 7.18
CA GLN A 141 -15.49 -7.94 6.28
C GLN A 141 -14.60 -8.57 5.20
N ILE A 142 -13.28 -8.35 5.31
CA ILE A 142 -12.24 -8.83 4.38
C ILE A 142 -11.30 -9.79 5.10
#